data_AF-A0A0B0I9F8-F1
#
_entry.id   AF-A0A0B0I9F8-F1
#
_cell.length_a   1.000
_cell.length_b   1.000
_cell.length_c   1.000
_cell.angle_alpha   90.00
_cell.angle_beta   90.00
_cell.angle_gamma   90.00
#
_symmetry.space_group_name_H-M   'P 1'
#
loop_
_entity.id
_entity.type
_entity.pdbx_description
1 polymer ?
#
loop_
_entity_poly.entity_id
_entity_poly.type
_entity_poly.pdbx_seq_one_letter_code
_entity_poly.pdbx_strand_id
1 'polypeptide(L)'
;MKKFKGLLVLSMTAFVLAACGGDTTTEEPDTSTPEETTEENTTEETEASAVEEGQVFTLEELSEYNGQDGNPAYVAVDGVVYDVSDIGAWEGGEHFGGVMAGADNTEEISASPHGSSVLENLPIVGTLE
;
A
#
# COMPACT_ATOMS: atom_id res chain seq x y z
N MET A 1 -19.94 -30.64 20.96
CA MET A 1 -19.24 -31.90 20.64
C MET A 1 -19.95 -32.63 19.50
N LYS A 2 -19.42 -32.58 18.28
CA LYS A 2 -19.65 -33.57 17.22
C LYS A 2 -18.52 -33.41 16.20
N LYS A 3 -17.66 -34.42 16.13
CA LYS A 3 -16.41 -34.44 15.39
C LYS A 3 -16.72 -34.77 13.93
N PHE A 4 -16.40 -33.88 13.00
CA PHE A 4 -16.43 -34.21 11.58
C PHE A 4 -15.04 -34.69 11.15
N LYS A 5 -14.93 -35.99 10.92
CA LYS A 5 -13.78 -36.64 10.29
C LYS A 5 -14.00 -36.59 8.78
N GLY A 6 -13.45 -35.57 8.14
CA GLY A 6 -13.35 -35.48 6.68
C GLY A 6 -11.90 -35.76 6.28
N LEU A 7 -11.61 -37.01 5.96
CA LEU A 7 -10.34 -37.43 5.35
C LEU A 7 -10.43 -37.10 3.86
N LEU A 8 -9.85 -35.98 3.44
CA LEU A 8 -9.68 -35.64 2.02
C LEU A 8 -8.26 -36.01 1.60
N VAL A 9 -8.16 -37.11 0.86
CA VAL A 9 -6.91 -37.62 0.29
C VAL A 9 -6.52 -36.70 -0.87
N LEU A 10 -5.56 -35.81 -0.65
CA LEU A 10 -4.96 -35.00 -1.71
C LEU A 10 -3.79 -35.78 -2.32
N SER A 11 -4.09 -36.54 -3.37
CA SER A 11 -3.10 -37.15 -4.25
C SER A 11 -2.36 -36.05 -5.02
N MET A 12 -1.19 -35.65 -4.54
CA MET A 12 -0.30 -34.73 -5.27
C MET A 12 0.74 -35.56 -6.02
N THR A 13 0.48 -35.76 -7.32
CA THR A 13 1.40 -36.41 -8.24
C THR A 13 2.63 -35.52 -8.45
N ALA A 14 3.81 -36.11 -8.23
CA ALA A 14 5.10 -35.47 -8.40
C ALA A 14 5.30 -34.99 -9.85
N PHE A 15 5.59 -33.69 -10.00
CA PHE A 15 6.04 -33.11 -11.26
C PHE A 15 7.54 -33.34 -11.38
N VAL A 16 7.96 -34.16 -12.35
CA VAL A 16 9.36 -34.45 -12.65
C VAL A 16 9.94 -33.26 -13.42
N LEU A 17 10.95 -32.61 -12.85
CA LEU A 17 11.75 -31.59 -13.55
C LEU A 17 12.73 -32.29 -14.50
N ALA A 18 12.51 -32.13 -15.79
CA ALA A 18 13.50 -32.43 -16.82
C ALA A 18 14.50 -31.25 -16.88
N ALA A 19 15.69 -31.47 -16.33
CA ALA A 19 16.87 -30.63 -16.57
C ALA A 19 17.66 -31.23 -17.74
N CYS A 20 17.90 -30.44 -18.79
CA CYS A 20 18.91 -30.72 -19.82
C CYS A 20 19.23 -29.48 -20.68
N GLY A 21 20.53 -29.18 -20.79
CA GLY A 21 21.21 -28.35 -21.81
C GLY A 21 21.20 -26.85 -21.53
N GLY A 22 22.31 -26.18 -21.26
CA GLY A 22 23.52 -25.98 -22.09
C GLY A 22 23.61 -24.44 -22.31
N ASP A 23 24.73 -23.74 -22.37
CA ASP A 23 26.13 -24.05 -22.62
C ASP A 23 26.96 -22.92 -21.98
N THR A 24 28.18 -23.23 -21.57
CA THR A 24 29.14 -22.27 -21.01
C THR A 24 29.71 -21.43 -22.15
N THR A 25 29.65 -20.10 -22.05
CA THR A 25 30.66 -19.22 -22.66
C THR A 25 30.91 -18.04 -21.73
N THR A 26 32.03 -18.16 -21.03
CA THR A 26 32.85 -17.08 -20.50
C THR A 26 33.59 -16.43 -21.67
N GLU A 27 33.55 -15.11 -21.80
CA GLU A 27 34.71 -14.21 -21.97
C GLU A 27 34.32 -12.81 -21.49
N GLU A 28 35.31 -12.08 -20.99
CA GLU A 28 35.24 -10.99 -20.01
C GLU A 28 35.15 -9.56 -20.63
N PRO A 29 35.79 -8.50 -20.09
CA PRO A 29 35.14 -7.40 -19.38
C PRO A 29 35.35 -6.02 -20.02
N ASP A 30 34.44 -5.07 -19.83
CA ASP A 30 34.72 -3.63 -20.05
C ASP A 30 33.95 -2.80 -19.02
N THR A 31 34.63 -2.24 -18.01
CA THR A 31 35.30 -0.91 -18.00
C THR A 31 34.32 0.26 -18.04
N SER A 32 34.06 0.79 -16.84
CA SER A 32 33.83 2.19 -16.45
C SER A 32 33.07 3.12 -17.40
N THR A 33 31.96 3.69 -16.93
CA THR A 33 31.71 5.14 -16.86
C THR A 33 30.53 5.41 -15.92
N PRO A 34 30.70 6.25 -14.87
CA PRO A 34 29.57 6.86 -14.17
C PRO A 34 29.19 8.16 -14.91
N GLU A 35 27.98 8.22 -15.45
CA GLU A 35 27.37 9.49 -15.84
C GLU A 35 26.40 9.94 -14.75
N GLU A 36 26.87 10.93 -14.01
CA GLU A 36 26.03 11.92 -13.35
C GLU A 36 25.35 12.77 -14.44
N THR A 37 24.02 12.94 -14.38
CA THR A 37 23.32 14.18 -14.83
C THR A 37 21.90 14.17 -14.24
N THR A 38 21.85 14.79 -13.06
CA THR A 38 20.94 15.84 -12.58
C THR A 38 19.91 16.44 -13.56
N GLU A 39 18.68 16.48 -13.04
CA GLU A 39 17.58 17.46 -13.22
C GLU A 39 16.82 17.58 -14.54
N GLU A 40 15.50 17.34 -14.43
CA GLU A 40 14.41 18.25 -14.84
C GLU A 40 13.11 17.67 -14.24
N ASN A 41 12.76 18.02 -13.01
CA ASN A 41 11.76 19.05 -12.68
C ASN A 41 10.57 19.09 -13.67
N THR A 42 9.53 18.32 -13.41
CA THR A 42 8.16 18.73 -13.71
C THR A 42 7.46 18.98 -12.39
N THR A 43 7.52 20.25 -12.00
CA THR A 43 6.61 20.91 -11.08
C THR A 43 5.19 20.74 -11.62
N GLU A 44 4.40 19.89 -10.98
CA GLU A 44 2.96 20.10 -10.86
C GLU A 44 2.66 20.46 -9.40
N GLU A 45 3.16 21.62 -9.00
CA GLU A 45 2.46 22.46 -8.02
C GLU A 45 1.19 22.98 -8.70
N THR A 46 0.09 22.28 -8.53
CA THR A 46 -1.32 22.72 -8.64
C THR A 46 -2.08 21.48 -8.20
N GLU A 47 -2.51 21.31 -6.95
CA GLU A 47 -3.67 21.99 -6.37
C GLU A 47 -3.61 22.08 -4.82
N ALA A 48 -2.76 22.95 -4.27
CA ALA A 48 -2.89 23.43 -2.88
C ALA A 48 -3.88 24.62 -2.77
N SER A 49 -4.95 24.60 -3.57
CA SER A 49 -5.95 25.68 -3.61
C SER A 49 -7.34 25.14 -3.92
N ALA A 50 -7.75 24.13 -3.17
CA ALA A 50 -9.16 23.83 -2.90
C ALA A 50 -9.36 23.01 -1.61
N VAL A 51 -8.44 23.09 -0.64
CA VAL A 51 -8.68 22.51 0.69
C VAL A 51 -9.62 23.46 1.44
N GLU A 52 -10.91 23.30 1.15
CA GLU A 52 -12.03 23.88 1.88
C GLU A 52 -11.99 23.33 3.33
N GLU A 53 -11.64 24.18 4.31
CA GLU A 53 -11.94 24.05 5.75
C GLU A 53 -11.90 22.61 6.35
N GLY A 54 -10.87 21.82 6.04
CA GLY A 54 -10.66 20.49 6.63
C GLY A 54 -10.02 20.55 8.02
N GLN A 55 -10.25 19.54 8.87
CA GLN A 55 -9.59 19.44 10.18
C GLN A 55 -8.07 19.23 10.01
N VAL A 56 -7.27 19.85 10.86
CA VAL A 56 -5.85 19.48 11.02
C VAL A 56 -5.78 18.43 12.12
N PHE A 57 -5.17 17.29 11.81
CA PHE A 57 -4.96 16.18 12.73
C PHE A 57 -3.49 16.15 13.13
N THR A 58 -3.24 15.86 14.40
CA THR A 58 -1.99 15.23 14.82
C THR A 58 -2.06 13.72 14.60
N LEU A 59 -0.91 13.03 14.62
CA LEU A 59 -0.88 11.55 14.58
C LEU A 59 -1.68 10.91 15.74
N GLU A 60 -1.65 11.53 16.92
CA GLU A 60 -2.40 11.04 18.08
C GLU A 60 -3.91 11.15 17.83
N GLU A 61 -4.38 12.29 17.34
CA GLU A 61 -5.80 12.48 17.01
C GLU A 61 -6.24 11.56 15.86
N LEU A 62 -5.42 11.42 14.82
CA LEU A 62 -5.71 10.50 13.71
C LEU A 62 -5.88 9.06 14.19
N SER A 63 -5.11 8.62 15.19
CA SER A 63 -5.15 7.25 15.71
C SER A 63 -6.48 6.84 16.34
N GLU A 64 -7.33 7.80 16.71
CA GLU A 64 -8.68 7.54 17.21
C GLU A 64 -9.64 7.12 16.08
N TYR A 65 -9.33 7.48 14.83
CA TYR A 65 -10.10 7.16 13.62
C TYR A 65 -9.64 5.83 13.00
N ASN A 66 -9.68 4.79 13.81
CA ASN A 66 -9.10 3.48 13.53
C ASN A 66 -10.10 2.45 12.98
N GLY A 67 -11.34 2.83 12.66
CA GLY A 67 -12.35 1.92 12.12
C GLY A 67 -12.88 0.86 13.10
N GLN A 68 -12.56 0.97 14.39
CA GLN A 68 -12.93 0.03 15.44
C GLN A 68 -13.89 0.68 16.44
N ASP A 69 -14.63 -0.14 17.18
CA ASP A 69 -15.55 0.30 18.24
C ASP A 69 -16.59 1.38 17.82
N GLY A 70 -16.90 1.45 16.52
CA GLY A 70 -17.81 2.42 15.93
C GLY A 70 -17.17 3.75 15.52
N ASN A 71 -15.85 3.88 15.66
CA ASN A 71 -15.10 5.02 15.16
C ASN A 71 -14.97 4.94 13.62
N PRO A 72 -14.87 6.09 12.92
CA PRO A 72 -14.55 6.12 11.50
C PRO A 72 -13.16 5.51 11.24
N ALA A 73 -12.89 5.11 10.00
CA ALA A 73 -11.58 4.67 9.54
C ALA A 73 -10.97 5.75 8.63
N TYR A 74 -9.94 6.44 9.10
CA TYR A 74 -9.21 7.45 8.32
C TYR A 74 -7.78 7.01 8.06
N VAL A 75 -7.17 7.48 6.97
CA VAL A 75 -5.75 7.27 6.67
C VAL A 75 -5.14 8.58 6.19
N ALA A 76 -3.92 8.87 6.60
CA ALA A 76 -3.15 9.96 6.01
C ALA A 76 -2.25 9.42 4.89
N VAL A 77 -2.13 10.16 3.80
CA VAL A 77 -1.16 9.94 2.72
C VAL A 77 -0.65 11.28 2.26
N ASP A 78 0.67 11.48 2.27
CA ASP A 78 1.35 12.73 1.90
C ASP A 78 0.74 13.96 2.60
N GLY A 79 0.37 13.81 3.87
CA GLY A 79 -0.22 14.87 4.68
C GLY A 79 -1.73 15.13 4.44
N VAL A 80 -2.39 14.40 3.54
CA VAL A 80 -3.84 14.50 3.30
C VAL A 80 -4.56 13.35 4.01
N VAL A 81 -5.62 13.65 4.75
CA VAL A 81 -6.42 12.65 5.48
C VAL A 81 -7.67 12.29 4.69
N TYR A 82 -7.81 11.00 4.37
CA TYR A 82 -8.90 10.43 3.59
C TYR A 82 -9.83 9.57 4.47
N ASP A 83 -11.12 9.66 4.22
CA ASP A 83 -12.12 8.77 4.81
C ASP A 83 -12.22 7.45 4.02
N VAL A 84 -11.90 6.34 4.68
CA VAL A 84 -12.00 4.98 4.12
C VAL A 84 -13.10 4.14 4.81
N SER A 85 -13.94 4.75 5.64
CA SER A 85 -14.93 4.06 6.48
C SER A 85 -15.91 3.19 5.68
N ASP A 86 -16.29 3.66 4.48
CA ASP A 86 -17.25 2.95 3.61
C ASP A 86 -16.58 1.99 2.62
N ILE A 87 -15.25 1.81 2.71
CA ILE A 87 -14.49 0.93 1.83
C ILE A 87 -14.35 -0.43 2.50
N GLY A 88 -15.04 -1.44 1.96
CA GLY A 88 -15.06 -2.79 2.56
C GLY A 88 -13.69 -3.47 2.72
N ALA A 89 -12.66 -3.02 2.01
CA ALA A 89 -11.30 -3.51 2.19
C ALA A 89 -10.63 -3.03 3.49
N TRP A 90 -11.25 -2.09 4.21
CA TRP A 90 -10.85 -1.53 5.51
C TRP A 90 -11.80 -1.95 6.64
N GLU A 91 -12.65 -2.96 6.43
CA GLU A 91 -13.58 -3.45 7.45
C GLU A 91 -12.81 -3.86 8.72
N GLY A 92 -13.19 -3.28 9.87
CA GLY A 92 -12.51 -3.50 11.14
C GLY A 92 -11.22 -2.71 11.34
N GLY A 93 -10.91 -1.76 10.45
CA GLY A 93 -9.76 -0.87 10.60
C GLY A 93 -8.43 -1.45 10.13
N GLU A 94 -8.44 -2.63 9.52
CA GLU A 94 -7.26 -3.31 8.99
C GLU A 94 -7.40 -3.49 7.48
N HIS A 95 -6.29 -3.28 6.77
CA HIS A 95 -6.13 -3.58 5.36
C HIS A 95 -5.01 -4.61 5.14
N PHE A 96 -4.87 -5.09 3.90
CA PHE A 96 -3.92 -6.13 3.55
C PHE A 96 -2.49 -5.79 3.99
N GLY A 97 -1.79 -6.77 4.58
CA GLY A 97 -0.40 -6.60 4.99
C GLY A 97 -0.21 -5.97 6.38
N GLY A 98 -1.29 -5.82 7.15
CA GLY A 98 -1.23 -5.20 8.49
C GLY A 98 -1.21 -3.67 8.44
N VAL A 99 -1.64 -3.09 7.31
CA VAL A 99 -1.84 -1.65 7.16
C VAL A 99 -3.09 -1.27 7.95
N MET A 100 -2.97 -0.28 8.83
CA MET A 100 -4.05 0.07 9.77
C MET A 100 -4.67 1.43 9.42
N ALA A 101 -5.95 1.59 9.72
CA ALA A 101 -6.57 2.91 9.80
C ALA A 101 -6.09 3.65 11.06
N GLY A 102 -6.26 4.96 11.07
CA GLY A 102 -5.75 5.86 12.10
C GLY A 102 -4.24 6.09 12.03
N ALA A 103 -3.63 5.92 10.85
CA ALA A 103 -2.19 6.04 10.65
C ALA A 103 -1.84 6.82 9.38
N ASP A 104 -0.59 7.28 9.32
CA ASP A 104 0.05 7.75 8.10
C ASP A 104 0.55 6.54 7.31
N ASN A 105 -0.04 6.33 6.15
CA ASN A 105 0.16 5.18 5.29
C ASN A 105 0.87 5.57 3.98
N THR A 106 1.64 6.67 4.00
CA THR A 106 2.37 7.19 2.84
C THR A 106 3.36 6.18 2.27
N GLU A 107 4.11 5.48 3.12
CA GLU A 107 5.09 4.49 2.67
C GLU A 107 4.39 3.23 2.11
N GLU A 108 3.31 2.80 2.76
CA GLU A 108 2.53 1.62 2.47
C GLU A 108 1.85 1.73 1.10
N ILE A 109 1.26 2.89 0.81
CA ILE A 109 0.60 3.11 -0.48
C ILE A 109 1.61 3.24 -1.62
N SER A 110 2.80 3.77 -1.36
CA SER A 110 3.90 3.82 -2.33
C SER A 110 4.41 2.41 -2.68
N ALA A 111 4.44 1.50 -1.69
CA ALA A 111 4.81 0.11 -1.88
C ALA A 111 3.68 -0.79 -2.41
N SER A 112 2.44 -0.28 -2.46
CA SER A 112 1.25 -1.04 -2.85
C SER A 112 1.21 -1.32 -4.36
N PRO A 113 0.71 -2.49 -4.82
CA PRO A 113 0.49 -2.76 -6.24
C PRO A 113 -0.59 -1.88 -6.89
N HIS A 114 -1.32 -1.08 -6.10
CA HIS A 114 -2.40 -0.20 -6.58
C HIS A 114 -2.01 1.30 -6.60
N GLY A 115 -1.00 1.70 -5.82
CA GLY A 115 -0.56 3.10 -5.71
C GLY A 115 -1.64 4.08 -5.24
N SER A 116 -1.39 5.38 -5.39
CA SER A 116 -2.25 6.48 -4.93
C SER A 116 -3.56 6.66 -5.72
N SER A 117 -3.69 6.03 -6.89
CA SER A 117 -4.92 6.11 -7.72
C SER A 117 -6.20 5.70 -6.99
N VAL A 118 -6.08 4.86 -5.95
CA VAL A 118 -7.22 4.43 -5.13
C VAL A 118 -7.79 5.55 -4.25
N LEU A 119 -7.05 6.66 -4.09
CA LEU A 119 -7.44 7.80 -3.25
C LEU A 119 -8.27 8.85 -4.00
N GLU A 120 -8.22 8.88 -5.33
CA GLU A 120 -8.73 9.98 -6.17
C GLU A 120 -10.22 10.32 -5.94
N ASN A 121 -11.02 9.36 -5.50
CA ASN A 121 -12.46 9.53 -5.28
C ASN A 121 -12.88 9.37 -3.82
N LEU A 122 -11.91 9.32 -2.91
CA LEU A 122 -12.20 9.25 -1.48
C LEU A 122 -12.49 10.63 -0.91
N PRO A 123 -13.39 10.74 0.09
CA PRO A 123 -13.59 11.99 0.79
C PRO A 123 -12.30 12.44 1.49
N ILE A 124 -11.88 13.67 1.24
CA ILE A 124 -10.83 14.33 2.02
C ILE A 124 -11.50 14.95 3.25
N VAL A 125 -11.01 14.62 4.43
CA VAL A 125 -11.56 15.09 5.72
C VAL A 125 -10.61 16.02 6.46
N GLY A 126 -9.38 16.16 6.00
CA GLY A 126 -8.41 17.03 6.62
C GLY A 126 -6.98 16.86 6.14
N THR A 127 -6.06 17.33 6.98
CA THR A 127 -4.61 17.26 6.78
C THR A 127 -3.91 16.77 8.05
N LEU A 128 -2.70 16.23 7.92
CA LEU A 128 -1.87 15.74 9.02
C LEU A 128 -0.68 16.70 9.23
N GLU A 129 -0.52 17.24 10.45
CA GLU A 129 0.58 18.13 10.86
C GLU A 129 1.20 17.74 12.22
#